data_AF-A0A920GRW0-F1
#
_entry.id   AF-A0A920GRW0-F1
#
_cell.length_a   1.000
_cell.length_b   1.000
_cell.length_c   1.000
_cell.angle_alpha   90.00
_cell.angle_beta   90.00
_cell.angle_gamma   90.00
#
_symmetry.space_group_name_H-M   'P 1'
#
loop_
_entity.id
_entity.type
_entity.pdbx_description
1 polymer ?
#
loop_
_entity_poly.entity_id
_entity_poly.type
_entity_poly.pdbx_seq_one_letter_code
_entity_poly.pdbx_strand_id
1 'polypeptide(L)'
;MNGRIFLVACFLPVIAWAQSFGGLGSKAADEFATPQRNFVFDFPADHGAHPDYRIEWWYLTANLEDPAGVQYGLQWTLFRTAVAPGEEEGWSSPQVWFAHAAVTTPEAHFSTERFARGGIGQAVSRWSLFAPGLMNGDWKVQI
;
A
#
# COMPACT_ATOMS: atom_id res chain seq x y z
N MET A 1 -24.10 -63.09 13.25
CA MET A 1 -23.34 -61.99 13.87
C MET A 1 -22.22 -61.61 12.90
N ASN A 2 -22.46 -60.68 11.98
CA ASN A 2 -22.26 -59.21 12.10
C ASN A 2 -20.76 -58.87 12.16
N GLY A 3 -20.16 -58.06 11.29
CA GLY A 3 -20.73 -57.12 10.35
C GLY A 3 -19.71 -56.65 9.29
N ARG A 4 -20.25 -56.01 8.26
CA ARG A 4 -19.54 -55.39 7.14
C ARG A 4 -18.98 -54.05 7.65
N ILE A 5 -17.66 -53.86 7.59
CA ILE A 5 -17.05 -52.54 7.82
C ILE A 5 -16.82 -51.90 6.46
N PHE A 6 -17.65 -50.89 6.18
CA PHE A 6 -17.53 -50.00 5.03
C PHE A 6 -16.31 -49.09 5.21
N LEU A 7 -15.45 -49.04 4.19
CA LEU A 7 -14.48 -47.96 3.98
C LEU A 7 -15.25 -46.67 3.67
N VAL A 8 -15.35 -45.76 4.62
CA VAL A 8 -15.77 -44.36 4.37
C VAL A 8 -14.75 -43.46 5.07
N ALA A 9 -13.64 -43.18 4.38
CA ALA A 9 -12.60 -42.28 4.88
C ALA A 9 -12.17 -41.22 3.84
N CYS A 10 -12.98 -40.95 2.82
CA CYS A 10 -12.61 -40.02 1.73
C CYS A 10 -13.44 -38.73 1.65
N PHE A 11 -14.25 -38.40 2.66
CA PHE A 11 -15.09 -37.18 2.66
C PHE A 11 -14.98 -36.36 3.94
N LEU A 12 -13.80 -36.31 4.56
CA LEU A 12 -13.54 -35.21 5.49
C LEU A 12 -13.22 -33.97 4.65
N PRO A 13 -14.04 -32.89 4.70
CA PRO A 13 -13.66 -31.65 4.08
C PRO A 13 -12.36 -31.20 4.75
N VAL A 14 -11.28 -31.11 3.98
CA VAL A 14 -10.10 -30.37 4.39
C VAL A 14 -10.61 -28.95 4.61
N ILE A 15 -10.70 -28.52 5.86
CA ILE A 15 -10.95 -27.13 6.20
C ILE A 15 -9.74 -26.39 5.64
N ALA A 16 -9.89 -25.83 4.44
CA ALA A 16 -8.93 -24.88 3.93
C ALA A 16 -9.00 -23.69 4.88
N TRP A 17 -7.96 -23.54 5.71
CA TRP A 17 -7.79 -22.34 6.50
C TRP A 17 -7.68 -21.19 5.51
N ALA A 18 -8.66 -20.29 5.51
CA ALA A 18 -8.54 -19.05 4.76
C ALA A 18 -7.31 -18.33 5.31
N GLN A 19 -6.19 -18.40 4.59
CA GLN A 19 -5.04 -17.59 4.90
C GLN A 19 -5.43 -16.17 4.57
N SER A 20 -5.79 -15.39 5.60
CA SER A 20 -5.89 -13.94 5.42
C SER A 20 -4.52 -13.42 4.94
N PHE A 21 -4.51 -12.33 4.17
CA PHE A 21 -3.26 -11.63 3.85
C PHE A 21 -2.50 -11.17 5.12
N GLY A 22 -3.16 -11.16 6.29
CA GLY A 22 -2.51 -10.93 7.59
C GLY A 22 -1.52 -12.02 8.00
N GLY A 23 -1.52 -13.19 7.33
CA GLY A 23 -0.65 -14.33 7.62
C GLY A 23 0.71 -14.35 6.91
N LEU A 24 1.05 -13.36 6.07
CA LEU A 24 2.39 -13.20 5.47
C LEU A 24 3.46 -12.74 6.49
N GLY A 25 3.34 -13.11 7.76
CA GLY A 25 4.00 -12.46 8.87
C GLY A 25 4.28 -13.33 10.10
N SER A 26 4.38 -14.65 9.99
CA SER A 26 4.57 -15.49 11.20
C SER A 26 5.95 -15.40 11.87
N LYS A 27 6.80 -14.44 11.48
CA LYS A 27 7.96 -13.93 12.25
C LYS A 27 8.23 -12.44 12.00
N ALA A 28 8.11 -11.99 10.74
CA ALA A 28 8.35 -10.59 10.38
C ALA A 28 7.28 -9.62 10.91
N ALA A 29 6.06 -10.09 11.23
CA ALA A 29 5.03 -9.21 11.81
C ALA A 29 5.41 -8.72 13.22
N ASP A 30 6.24 -9.47 13.95
CA ASP A 30 6.69 -9.09 15.29
C ASP A 30 7.69 -7.92 15.26
N GLU A 31 8.29 -7.64 14.10
CA GLU A 31 9.27 -6.56 13.92
C GLU A 31 8.63 -5.22 13.50
N PHE A 32 7.43 -5.24 12.90
CA PHE A 32 6.73 -4.03 12.50
C PHE A 32 5.98 -3.38 13.67
N ALA A 33 5.90 -2.05 13.64
CA ALA A 33 5.05 -1.30 14.55
C ALA A 33 3.59 -1.73 14.39
N THR A 34 2.92 -1.95 15.52
CA THR A 34 1.49 -2.23 15.57
C THR A 34 0.74 -0.94 15.92
N PRO A 35 -0.31 -0.55 15.16
CA PRO A 35 -1.10 0.64 15.45
C PRO A 35 -1.63 0.63 16.88
N GLN A 36 -1.29 1.65 17.66
CA GLN A 36 -1.72 1.78 19.05
C GLN A 36 -2.97 2.64 19.16
N ARG A 37 -3.81 2.33 20.16
CA ARG A 37 -4.91 3.23 20.54
C ARG A 37 -4.33 4.51 21.13
N ASN A 38 -4.99 5.64 20.89
CA ASN A 38 -4.61 6.96 21.40
C ASN A 38 -3.22 7.43 20.96
N PHE A 39 -2.75 6.98 19.79
CA PHE A 39 -1.59 7.59 19.16
C PHE A 39 -1.85 9.09 18.95
N VAL A 40 -0.89 9.92 19.34
CA VAL A 40 -0.96 11.38 19.18
C VAL A 40 -0.13 11.73 17.96
N PHE A 41 -0.78 12.26 16.93
CA PHE A 41 -0.10 12.68 15.71
C PHE A 41 0.70 13.96 15.93
N ASP A 42 1.91 13.99 15.39
CA ASP A 42 2.82 15.15 15.38
C ASP A 42 2.94 15.71 13.95
N PHE A 43 2.24 16.81 13.69
CA PHE A 43 2.30 17.47 12.39
C PHE A 43 3.28 18.65 12.42
N PRO A 44 4.10 18.83 11.37
CA PRO A 44 3.96 18.25 10.04
C PRO A 44 4.69 16.92 9.81
N ALA A 45 5.35 16.33 10.81
CA ALA A 45 6.17 15.12 10.64
C ALA A 45 5.34 13.93 10.11
N ASP A 46 4.15 13.72 10.66
CA ASP A 46 3.25 12.61 10.30
C ASP A 46 2.53 12.81 8.95
N HIS A 47 2.86 13.85 8.18
CA HIS A 47 2.54 13.87 6.74
C HIS A 47 3.46 12.93 5.94
N GLY A 48 4.62 12.58 6.49
CA GLY A 48 5.63 11.71 5.88
C GLY A 48 5.31 10.24 5.96
N ALA A 49 6.21 9.43 5.41
CA ALA A 49 6.11 7.98 5.56
C ALA A 49 6.52 7.53 6.96
N HIS A 50 5.89 6.44 7.40
CA HIS A 50 6.14 5.78 8.68
C HIS A 50 6.76 4.40 8.43
N PRO A 51 8.06 4.29 8.09
CA PRO A 51 8.70 3.06 7.60
C PRO A 51 8.67 1.88 8.58
N ASP A 52 8.42 2.15 9.86
CA ASP A 52 8.27 1.13 10.91
C ASP A 52 6.96 0.35 10.78
N TYR A 53 5.97 0.87 10.04
CA TYR A 53 4.76 0.14 9.68
C TYR A 53 4.93 -0.56 8.34
N ARG A 54 4.32 -1.75 8.22
CA ARG A 54 4.44 -2.59 7.03
C ARG A 54 3.75 -2.01 5.81
N ILE A 55 2.60 -1.37 5.99
CA ILE A 55 1.72 -0.92 4.92
C ILE A 55 1.35 0.54 5.17
N GLU A 56 1.37 1.34 4.12
CA GLU A 56 1.01 2.75 4.17
C GLU A 56 0.46 3.21 2.81
N TRP A 57 -0.44 4.17 2.83
CA TRP A 57 -1.09 4.68 1.63
C TRP A 57 -1.38 6.17 1.72
N TRP A 58 -1.22 6.83 0.58
CA TRP A 58 -1.73 8.18 0.32
C TRP A 58 -2.75 8.06 -0.78
N TYR A 59 -3.93 8.60 -0.54
CA TYR A 59 -5.07 8.45 -1.42
C TYR A 59 -5.75 9.79 -1.64
N LEU A 60 -5.66 10.29 -2.87
CA LEU A 60 -6.25 11.54 -3.30
C LEU A 60 -7.34 11.24 -4.32
N THR A 61 -8.52 11.80 -4.09
CA THR A 61 -9.62 11.82 -5.05
C THR A 61 -10.10 13.26 -5.22
N ALA A 62 -10.48 13.61 -6.45
CA ALA A 62 -11.04 14.91 -6.76
C ALA A 62 -12.10 14.80 -7.85
N ASN A 63 -13.11 15.66 -7.74
CA ASN A 63 -14.00 15.97 -8.86
C ASN A 63 -13.60 17.35 -9.36
N LEU A 64 -13.37 17.45 -10.67
CA LEU A 64 -12.91 18.66 -11.33
C LEU A 64 -13.95 19.09 -12.35
N GLU A 65 -14.05 20.39 -12.58
CA GLU A 65 -14.87 20.98 -13.62
C GLU A 65 -13.98 21.89 -14.47
N ASP A 66 -14.01 21.73 -15.79
CA ASP A 66 -13.32 22.67 -16.69
C ASP A 66 -14.13 23.96 -16.89
N PRO A 67 -13.57 25.01 -17.51
CA PRO A 67 -14.30 26.26 -17.75
C PRO A 67 -15.55 26.13 -18.65
N ALA A 68 -15.71 25.01 -19.37
CA ALA A 68 -16.89 24.72 -20.19
C ALA A 68 -17.97 23.94 -19.41
N GLY A 69 -17.73 23.59 -18.14
CA GLY A 69 -18.64 22.84 -17.28
C GLY A 69 -18.50 21.32 -17.40
N VAL A 70 -17.48 20.81 -18.09
CA VAL A 70 -17.25 19.37 -18.24
C VAL A 70 -16.67 18.81 -16.95
N GLN A 71 -17.28 17.74 -16.44
CA GLN A 71 -16.88 17.08 -15.21
C GLN A 71 -15.82 16.01 -15.44
N TYR A 72 -14.83 15.96 -14.57
CA TYR A 72 -13.77 14.97 -14.55
C TYR A 72 -13.63 14.36 -13.15
N GLY A 73 -13.40 13.05 -13.10
CA GLY A 73 -12.96 12.36 -11.88
C GLY A 73 -11.46 12.16 -11.90
N LEU A 74 -10.77 12.44 -10.80
CA LEU A 74 -9.34 12.16 -10.64
C LEU A 74 -9.12 11.26 -9.42
N GLN A 75 -8.25 10.28 -9.57
CA GLN A 75 -7.76 9.42 -8.51
C GLN A 75 -6.24 9.33 -8.60
N TRP A 76 -5.57 9.47 -7.45
CA TRP A 76 -4.15 9.18 -7.33
C TRP A 76 -3.90 8.42 -6.03
N THR A 77 -3.16 7.33 -6.14
CA THR A 77 -2.80 6.47 -5.02
C THR A 77 -1.30 6.25 -5.03
N LEU A 78 -0.68 6.42 -3.87
CA LEU A 78 0.66 5.90 -3.59
C LEU A 78 0.55 4.90 -2.44
N PHE A 79 1.05 3.71 -2.66
CA PHE A 79 1.03 2.59 -1.74
C PHE A 79 2.46 2.14 -1.45
N ARG A 80 2.78 1.97 -0.17
CA ARG A 80 4.04 1.40 0.30
C ARG A 80 3.75 0.08 0.99
N THR A 81 4.57 -0.92 0.70
CA THR A 81 4.65 -2.15 1.48
C THR A 81 6.11 -2.49 1.76
N ALA A 82 6.36 -3.13 2.89
CA ALA A 82 7.70 -3.46 3.34
C ALA A 82 7.86 -4.95 3.67
N VAL A 83 9.06 -5.48 3.44
CA VAL A 83 9.44 -6.83 3.87
C VAL A 83 10.12 -6.86 5.25
N ALA A 84 10.63 -5.72 5.71
CA ALA A 84 11.20 -5.47 7.03
C ALA A 84 10.94 -4.00 7.44
N PRO A 85 10.88 -3.65 8.74
CA PRO A 85 10.71 -2.27 9.19
C PRO A 85 11.95 -1.39 8.90
N GLY A 86 11.76 -0.07 8.93
CA GLY A 86 12.84 0.90 8.78
C GLY A 86 13.22 1.19 7.32
N GLU A 87 14.23 2.03 7.12
CA GLU A 87 14.73 2.40 5.80
C GLU A 87 16.21 2.06 5.65
N GLU A 88 16.60 1.67 4.44
CA GLU A 88 18.00 1.48 4.06
C GLU A 88 18.31 2.21 2.76
N GLU A 89 19.57 2.58 2.58
CA GLU A 89 20.05 3.17 1.33
C GLU A 89 20.35 2.10 0.27
N GLY A 90 20.19 2.48 -1.00
CA GLY A 90 20.49 1.60 -2.11
C GLY A 90 19.49 0.45 -2.29
N TRP A 91 19.95 -0.62 -2.94
CA TRP A 91 19.11 -1.73 -3.35
C TRP A 91 18.64 -2.63 -2.21
N SER A 92 19.22 -2.48 -1.02
CA SER A 92 18.84 -3.26 0.16
C SER A 92 17.59 -2.72 0.88
N SER A 93 17.10 -1.53 0.50
CA SER A 93 15.86 -0.99 1.07
C SER A 93 14.74 -2.03 1.04
N PRO A 94 14.11 -2.32 2.19
CA PRO A 94 13.01 -3.26 2.29
C PRO A 94 11.69 -2.69 1.76
N GLN A 95 11.69 -1.41 1.33
CA GLN A 95 10.51 -0.66 0.93
C GLN A 95 10.20 -0.82 -0.56
N VAL A 96 8.95 -1.19 -0.84
CA VAL A 96 8.40 -1.33 -2.19
C VAL A 96 7.24 -0.37 -2.35
N TRP A 97 7.24 0.36 -3.46
CA TRP A 97 6.30 1.42 -3.74
C TRP A 97 5.50 1.11 -5.01
N PHE A 98 4.20 1.37 -4.95
CA PHE A 98 3.27 1.29 -6.06
C PHE A 98 2.50 2.61 -6.17
N ALA A 99 2.48 3.21 -7.35
CA ALA A 99 1.67 4.38 -7.63
C ALA A 99 0.64 4.06 -8.72
N HIS A 100 -0.57 4.60 -8.58
CA HIS A 100 -1.63 4.51 -9.57
C HIS A 100 -2.25 5.89 -9.76
N ALA A 101 -2.53 6.25 -11.01
CA ALA A 101 -3.22 7.49 -11.33
C ALA A 101 -4.30 7.20 -12.37
N ALA A 102 -5.45 7.84 -12.21
CA ALA A 102 -6.54 7.73 -13.15
C ALA A 102 -7.29 9.05 -13.34
N VAL A 103 -7.79 9.25 -14.56
CA VAL A 103 -8.67 10.34 -14.94
C VAL A 103 -9.89 9.76 -15.66
N THR A 104 -11.07 10.10 -15.19
CA THR A 104 -12.35 9.76 -15.80
C THR A 104 -12.94 11.01 -16.46
N THR A 105 -13.20 10.94 -17.75
CA THR A 105 -13.98 11.92 -18.51
C THR A 105 -15.41 11.40 -18.69
N PRO A 106 -16.35 12.18 -19.26
CA PRO A 106 -17.68 11.67 -19.59
C PRO A 106 -17.66 10.50 -20.58
N GLU A 107 -16.62 10.39 -21.42
CA GLU A 107 -16.53 9.42 -22.51
C GLU A 107 -15.58 8.25 -22.20
N ALA A 108 -14.60 8.44 -21.33
CA ALA A 108 -13.51 7.47 -21.15
C ALA A 108 -12.91 7.47 -19.74
N HIS A 109 -12.22 6.38 -19.43
CA HIS A 109 -11.42 6.24 -18.22
C HIS A 109 -9.98 5.89 -18.62
N PHE A 110 -9.04 6.74 -18.20
CA PHE A 110 -7.61 6.58 -18.43
C PHE A 110 -6.93 6.24 -17.12
N SER A 111 -6.01 5.28 -17.14
CA SER A 111 -5.23 4.94 -15.97
C SER A 111 -3.80 4.55 -16.34
N THR A 112 -2.91 4.67 -15.36
CA THR A 112 -1.52 4.25 -15.45
C THR A 112 -1.01 3.90 -14.06
N GLU A 113 0.06 3.13 -13.99
CA GLU A 113 0.65 2.66 -12.75
C GLU A 113 2.16 2.52 -12.84
N ARG A 114 2.81 2.54 -11.67
CA ARG A 114 4.27 2.43 -11.56
C ARG A 114 4.70 1.73 -10.29
N PHE A 115 5.75 0.93 -10.39
CA PHE A 115 6.45 0.33 -9.27
C PHE A 115 7.83 0.96 -9.08
N ALA A 116 8.27 1.09 -7.84
CA ALA A 116 9.62 1.53 -7.49
C ALA A 116 10.12 0.83 -6.21
N ARG A 117 11.43 0.86 -6.03
CA ARG A 117 12.11 0.44 -4.80
C ARG A 117 12.55 1.68 -4.01
N GLY A 118 12.50 1.59 -2.68
CA GLY A 118 13.12 2.58 -1.80
C GLY A 118 14.65 2.60 -1.92
N GLY A 119 15.31 3.52 -1.22
CA GLY A 119 16.77 3.58 -1.11
C GLY A 119 17.56 4.01 -2.36
N ILE A 120 17.01 3.89 -3.58
CA ILE A 120 17.71 4.21 -4.84
C ILE A 120 17.26 5.53 -5.49
N GLY A 121 16.52 6.37 -4.76
CA GLY A 121 16.03 7.67 -5.24
C GLY A 121 14.89 7.60 -6.26
N GLN A 122 14.32 6.41 -6.50
CA GLN A 122 13.13 6.24 -7.35
C GLN A 122 11.84 6.51 -6.59
N ALA A 123 11.78 6.24 -5.28
CA ALA A 123 10.64 6.59 -4.45
C ALA A 123 11.13 7.40 -3.25
N VAL A 124 10.49 8.54 -3.00
CA VAL A 124 10.81 9.41 -1.87
C VAL A 124 9.51 9.90 -1.26
N SER A 125 9.37 9.73 0.05
CA SER A 125 8.26 10.21 0.88
C SER A 125 8.81 11.09 2.01
N ARG A 126 9.74 11.97 1.66
CA ARG A 126 10.42 12.82 2.64
C ARG A 126 9.65 14.12 2.76
N TRP A 127 9.11 14.40 3.94
CA TRP A 127 8.78 15.77 4.30
C TRP A 127 10.02 16.42 4.91
N SER A 128 10.64 17.32 4.15
CA SER A 128 11.67 18.22 4.67
C SER A 128 11.51 19.59 4.04
N LEU A 129 11.96 20.62 4.75
CA LEU A 129 11.94 22.03 4.30
C LEU A 129 12.50 22.25 2.88
N PHE A 130 13.32 21.34 2.36
CA PHE A 130 13.99 21.46 1.06
C PHE A 130 13.53 20.46 -0.01
N ALA A 131 12.61 19.55 0.31
CA ALA A 131 12.07 18.59 -0.65
C ALA A 131 10.68 18.08 -0.22
N PRO A 132 9.65 18.92 -0.15
CA PRO A 132 8.30 18.48 0.17
C PRO A 132 7.70 17.72 -1.02
N GLY A 133 7.31 16.46 -0.80
CA GLY A 133 6.49 15.74 -1.77
C GLY A 133 6.61 14.22 -1.70
N LEU A 134 5.58 13.57 -2.20
CA LEU A 134 5.54 12.14 -2.44
C LEU A 134 5.96 11.89 -3.88
N MET A 135 6.95 11.01 -4.09
CA MET A 135 7.51 10.73 -5.41
C MET A 135 7.59 9.24 -5.71
N ASN A 136 7.30 8.89 -6.97
CA ASN A 136 7.59 7.58 -7.57
C ASN A 136 8.05 7.78 -9.02
N GLY A 137 9.36 7.88 -9.22
CA GLY A 137 10.01 8.29 -10.46
C GLY A 137 9.83 9.79 -10.72
N ASP A 138 9.30 10.12 -11.89
CA ASP A 138 8.91 11.47 -12.29
C ASP A 138 7.54 11.89 -11.75
N TRP A 139 6.76 10.96 -11.18
CA TRP A 139 5.48 11.29 -10.57
C TRP A 139 5.69 11.94 -9.21
N LYS A 140 5.08 13.11 -9.01
CA LYS A 140 5.18 13.87 -7.77
C LYS A 140 3.82 14.44 -7.38
N VAL A 141 3.50 14.37 -6.10
CA VAL A 141 2.42 15.17 -5.50
C VAL A 141 3.05 16.16 -4.53
N GLN A 142 2.76 17.44 -4.74
CA GLN A 142 3.07 18.54 -3.83
C GLN A 142 1.77 18.94 -3.15
N ILE A 143 1.73 18.86 -1.83
CA ILE A 143 0.58 19.24 -1.00
C ILE A 143 0.95 20.52 -0.27
#